data_AF-A0A0B6Z974-F1
#
_entry.id   AF-A0A0B6Z974-F1
#
_cell.length_a   1.000
_cell.length_b   1.000
_cell.length_c   1.000
_cell.angle_alpha   90.00
_cell.angle_beta   90.00
_cell.angle_gamma   90.00
#
_symmetry.space_group_name_H-M   'P 1'
#
loop_
_entity.id
_entity.type
_entity.pdbx_description
1 polymer ?
#
loop_
_entity_poly.entity_id
_entity_poly.type
_entity_poly.pdbx_seq_one_letter_code
_entity_poly.pdbx_strand_id
1 'polypeptide(L)'
;QRVVDFDKIDDYQDVFQNLDTGFCCLGIPSGGGISKEDYIRITRDYVVNSAKVAKEKGCKHFTLVTGGGVKKNSWYLFGRVKAELEEKIEEMNFERLSIFRPGLILGNREQTFAADTFSKVFFKPIIYLFPTLLSIPDNVFAKGMINNAVRPNPQVKELYENKLIHQMAKDD
;
A
#
# COMPACT_ATOMS: atom_id res chain seq x y z
N GLN A 1 -2.34 -20.57 -2.63
CA GLN A 1 -1.51 -19.99 -1.55
C GLN A 1 -0.13 -20.62 -1.62
N ARG A 2 0.94 -19.81 -1.58
CA ARG A 2 2.33 -20.25 -1.49
C ARG A 2 2.95 -19.66 -0.22
N VAL A 3 3.87 -20.38 0.41
CA VAL A 3 4.61 -19.91 1.59
C VAL A 3 6.03 -19.64 1.13
N VAL A 4 6.53 -18.45 1.45
CA VAL A 4 7.86 -17.98 1.04
C VAL A 4 8.60 -17.42 2.25
N ASP A 5 9.92 -17.45 2.21
CA ASP A 5 10.78 -16.71 3.12
C ASP A 5 11.12 -15.35 2.51
N PHE A 6 10.64 -14.27 3.12
CA PHE A 6 10.89 -12.91 2.62
C PHE A 6 12.34 -12.47 2.75
N ASP A 7 13.11 -13.04 3.68
CA ASP A 7 14.55 -12.78 3.80
C ASP A 7 15.34 -13.43 2.65
N LYS A 8 14.71 -14.38 1.93
CA LYS A 8 15.30 -15.13 0.80
C LYS A 8 14.37 -15.20 -0.41
N ILE A 9 13.72 -14.08 -0.74
CA ILE A 9 12.69 -14.07 -1.80
C ILE A 9 13.23 -14.51 -3.18
N ASP A 10 14.54 -14.36 -3.40
CA ASP A 10 15.24 -14.85 -4.60
C ASP A 10 15.29 -16.38 -4.71
N ASP A 11 15.06 -17.13 -3.63
CA ASP A 11 14.92 -18.59 -3.69
C ASP A 11 13.52 -19.01 -4.18
N TYR A 12 12.57 -18.07 -4.24
CA TYR A 12 11.16 -18.30 -4.56
C TYR A 12 10.72 -17.58 -5.83
N GLN A 13 11.64 -17.27 -6.76
CA GLN A 13 11.27 -16.50 -7.94
C GLN A 13 10.28 -17.22 -8.88
N ASP A 14 10.14 -18.54 -8.75
CA ASP A 14 9.17 -19.34 -9.48
C ASP A 14 7.72 -18.93 -9.16
N VAL A 15 7.45 -18.47 -7.92
CA VAL A 15 6.10 -18.03 -7.53
C VAL A 15 5.66 -16.75 -8.24
N PHE A 16 6.59 -16.01 -8.84
CA PHE A 16 6.34 -14.77 -9.55
C PHE A 16 6.22 -14.94 -11.07
N GLN A 17 6.33 -16.17 -11.59
CA GLN A 17 6.24 -16.42 -13.03
C GLN A 17 4.81 -16.25 -13.56
N ASN A 18 4.70 -15.75 -14.79
CA ASN A 18 3.44 -15.60 -15.54
C ASN A 18 2.40 -14.72 -14.81
N LEU A 19 2.86 -13.66 -14.14
CA LEU A 19 2.00 -12.66 -13.50
C LEU A 19 1.99 -11.39 -14.33
N ASP A 20 0.83 -10.96 -14.84
CA ASP A 20 0.69 -9.67 -15.54
C ASP A 20 0.59 -8.49 -14.57
N THR A 21 -0.10 -8.71 -13.43
CA THR A 21 -0.40 -7.69 -12.42
C THR A 21 -0.06 -8.18 -11.02
N GLY A 22 0.62 -7.33 -10.23
CA GLY A 22 0.94 -7.57 -8.83
C GLY A 22 0.28 -6.53 -7.91
N PHE A 23 -0.29 -6.98 -6.79
CA PHE A 23 -0.79 -6.12 -5.72
C PHE A 23 0.02 -6.31 -4.45
N CYS A 24 0.68 -5.25 -3.98
CA CYS A 24 1.41 -5.26 -2.73
C CYS A 24 0.64 -4.50 -1.64
N CYS A 25 0.03 -5.27 -0.73
CA CYS A 25 -0.64 -4.77 0.47
C CYS A 25 0.18 -5.04 1.74
N LEU A 26 1.48 -5.35 1.60
CA LEU A 26 2.35 -5.67 2.73
C LEU A 26 2.69 -4.41 3.53
N GLY A 27 2.58 -4.54 4.84
CA GLY A 27 2.94 -3.50 5.78
C GLY A 27 2.58 -3.92 7.19
N ILE A 28 3.33 -3.38 8.13
CA ILE A 28 3.07 -3.52 9.57
C ILE A 28 2.80 -2.14 10.17
N PRO A 29 2.15 -2.04 11.33
CA PRO A 29 2.02 -0.76 12.01
C PRO A 29 3.40 -0.26 12.48
N SER A 30 3.62 1.05 12.45
CA SER A 30 4.84 1.68 12.98
C SER A 30 4.86 1.82 14.52
N GLY A 31 3.97 1.12 15.21
CA GLY A 31 3.79 1.15 16.66
C GLY A 31 3.56 -0.26 17.22
N GLY A 32 3.25 -0.36 18.52
CA GLY A 32 2.97 -1.66 19.15
C GLY A 32 4.20 -2.51 19.44
N GLY A 33 5.36 -1.88 19.70
CA GLY A 33 6.58 -2.57 20.14
C GLY A 33 7.48 -3.11 19.03
N ILE A 34 7.18 -2.83 17.77
CA ILE A 34 8.04 -3.23 16.65
C ILE A 34 9.28 -2.31 16.58
N SER A 35 10.45 -2.90 16.35
CA SER A 35 11.70 -2.15 16.18
C SER A 35 11.67 -1.30 14.91
N LYS A 36 12.47 -0.23 14.89
CA LYS A 36 12.59 0.62 13.70
C LYS A 36 13.15 -0.18 12.51
N GLU A 37 14.10 -1.06 12.80
CA GLU A 37 14.79 -1.91 11.85
C GLU A 37 13.83 -2.91 11.22
N ASP A 38 12.99 -3.57 12.04
CA ASP A 38 11.96 -4.50 11.54
C ASP A 38 10.89 -3.77 10.74
N TYR A 39 10.49 -2.56 11.18
CA TYR A 39 9.55 -1.74 10.43
C TYR A 39 10.08 -1.41 9.03
N ILE A 40 11.35 -1.01 8.92
CA ILE A 40 12.02 -0.75 7.64
C ILE A 40 12.13 -2.03 6.82
N ARG A 41 12.63 -3.12 7.41
CA ARG A 41 12.85 -4.40 6.74
C ARG A 41 11.56 -4.94 6.12
N ILE A 42 10.48 -5.00 6.90
CA ILE A 42 9.20 -5.57 6.47
C ILE A 42 8.45 -4.62 5.53
N THR A 43 8.40 -3.33 5.86
CA THR A 43 7.56 -2.38 5.11
C THR A 43 8.23 -1.90 3.83
N ARG A 44 9.57 -1.79 3.81
CA ARG A 44 10.34 -1.32 2.65
C ARG A 44 11.06 -2.47 1.95
N ASP A 45 11.97 -3.16 2.65
CA ASP A 45 12.93 -4.05 1.99
C ASP A 45 12.25 -5.28 1.39
N TYR A 46 11.34 -5.92 2.12
CA TYR A 46 10.57 -7.05 1.59
C TYR A 46 9.73 -6.68 0.38
N VAL A 47 9.13 -5.49 0.39
CA VAL A 47 8.32 -5.01 -0.74
C VAL A 47 9.20 -4.72 -1.96
N VAL A 48 10.32 -4.03 -1.76
CA VAL A 48 11.28 -3.71 -2.82
C VAL A 48 11.83 -4.98 -3.44
N ASN A 49 12.25 -5.95 -2.64
CA ASN A 49 12.80 -7.20 -3.14
C ASN A 49 11.73 -8.01 -3.89
N SER A 50 10.50 -8.08 -3.35
CA SER A 50 9.38 -8.76 -4.03
C SER A 50 9.02 -8.09 -5.36
N ALA A 51 9.00 -6.76 -5.40
CA ALA A 51 8.70 -6.00 -6.62
C ALA A 51 9.80 -6.20 -7.67
N LYS A 52 11.06 -6.23 -7.27
CA LYS A 52 12.19 -6.51 -8.16
C LYS A 52 12.05 -7.89 -8.80
N VAL A 53 11.83 -8.93 -8.00
CA VAL A 53 11.63 -10.30 -8.51
C VAL A 53 10.40 -10.36 -9.42
N ALA A 54 9.29 -9.75 -9.02
CA ALA A 54 8.07 -9.70 -9.84
C ALA A 54 8.34 -9.05 -11.21
N LYS A 55 9.07 -7.92 -11.24
CA LYS A 55 9.45 -7.25 -12.48
C LYS A 55 10.32 -8.15 -13.36
N GLU A 56 11.35 -8.77 -12.79
CA GLU A 56 12.26 -9.68 -13.51
C GLU A 56 11.53 -10.90 -14.10
N LYS A 57 10.39 -11.31 -13.52
CA LYS A 57 9.54 -12.40 -14.01
C LYS A 57 8.38 -11.95 -14.91
N GLY A 58 8.35 -10.69 -15.31
CA GLY A 58 7.43 -10.18 -16.33
C GLY A 58 6.19 -9.48 -15.80
N CYS A 59 6.12 -9.14 -14.51
CA CYS A 59 5.05 -8.30 -13.96
C CYS A 59 5.06 -6.92 -14.63
N LYS A 60 3.98 -6.60 -15.34
CA LYS A 60 3.84 -5.35 -16.10
C LYS A 60 3.22 -4.25 -15.27
N HIS A 61 2.17 -4.59 -14.54
CA HIS A 61 1.43 -3.66 -13.69
C HIS A 61 1.67 -3.95 -12.21
N PHE A 62 2.34 -3.05 -11.50
CA PHE A 62 2.52 -3.15 -10.06
C PHE A 62 1.65 -2.15 -9.32
N THR A 63 0.85 -2.63 -8.37
CA THR A 63 0.00 -1.82 -7.50
C THR A 63 0.56 -1.85 -6.08
N LEU A 64 0.86 -0.69 -5.52
CA LEU A 64 1.44 -0.54 -4.18
C LEU A 64 0.47 0.18 -3.25
N VAL A 65 0.27 -0.36 -2.04
CA VAL A 65 -0.50 0.30 -0.97
C VAL A 65 0.45 0.88 0.09
N THR A 66 0.37 2.19 0.29
CA THR A 66 1.13 2.88 1.33
C THR A 66 0.23 3.41 2.43
N GLY A 67 -0.29 4.62 2.29
CA GLY A 67 -1.21 5.25 3.24
C GLY A 67 -1.27 6.76 3.10
N GLY A 68 -2.31 7.36 3.66
CA GLY A 68 -2.54 8.80 3.64
C GLY A 68 -1.45 9.56 4.40
N GLY A 69 -1.06 10.73 3.87
CA GLY A 69 -0.09 11.60 4.54
C GLY A 69 1.37 11.18 4.42
N VAL A 70 1.69 10.23 3.54
CA VAL A 70 3.07 9.86 3.19
C VAL A 70 3.80 11.06 2.58
N LYS A 71 4.94 11.41 3.18
CA LYS A 71 5.80 12.52 2.77
C LYS A 71 7.25 12.21 3.10
N LYS A 72 8.16 12.46 2.15
CA LYS A 72 9.62 12.26 2.32
C LYS A 72 10.19 12.98 3.55
N ASN A 73 9.76 14.21 3.77
CA ASN A 73 10.21 15.08 4.87
C ASN A 73 9.39 14.91 6.16
N SER A 74 8.70 13.77 6.33
CA SER A 74 7.95 13.52 7.56
C SER A 74 8.89 13.27 8.73
N TRP A 75 8.60 13.91 9.87
CA TRP A 75 9.26 13.62 11.14
C TRP A 75 8.85 12.25 11.70
N TYR A 76 7.76 11.67 11.22
CA TYR A 76 7.24 10.39 11.68
C TYR A 76 7.77 9.23 10.81
N LEU A 77 8.23 8.15 11.48
CA LEU A 77 8.89 7.00 10.84
C LEU A 77 8.02 6.38 9.73
N PHE A 78 6.71 6.24 9.97
CA PHE A 78 5.77 5.70 8.98
C PHE A 78 5.83 6.43 7.64
N GLY A 79 5.68 7.77 7.68
CA GLY A 79 5.58 8.58 6.47
C GLY A 79 6.89 8.60 5.68
N ARG A 80 8.03 8.63 6.38
CA ARG A 80 9.36 8.62 5.75
C ARG A 80 9.66 7.29 5.07
N VAL A 81 9.44 6.16 5.75
CA VAL A 81 9.75 4.82 5.20
C VAL A 81 8.81 4.48 4.04
N LYS A 82 7.52 4.80 4.14
CA LYS A 82 6.58 4.60 3.04
C LYS A 82 6.88 5.52 1.85
N ALA A 83 7.39 6.74 2.06
CA ALA A 83 7.85 7.61 0.97
C ALA A 83 9.11 7.06 0.30
N GLU A 84 10.08 6.58 1.08
CA GLU A 84 11.29 5.93 0.53
C GLU A 84 10.93 4.67 -0.26
N LEU A 85 9.95 3.90 0.21
CA LEU A 85 9.41 2.76 -0.53
C LEU A 85 8.83 3.20 -1.87
N GLU A 86 7.98 4.22 -1.90
CA GLU A 86 7.42 4.73 -3.16
C GLU A 86 8.51 5.14 -4.14
N GLU A 87 9.52 5.90 -3.69
CA GLU A 87 10.67 6.30 -4.52
C GLU A 87 11.41 5.10 -5.12
N LYS A 88 11.72 4.08 -4.30
CA LYS A 88 12.40 2.87 -4.77
C LYS A 88 11.58 2.07 -5.78
N ILE A 89 10.26 2.00 -5.61
CA ILE A 89 9.38 1.30 -6.55
C ILE A 89 9.19 2.11 -7.84
N GLU A 90 9.17 3.44 -7.76
CA GLU A 90 9.12 4.32 -8.93
C GLU A 90 10.38 4.17 -9.80
N GLU A 91 11.56 4.10 -9.19
CA GLU A 91 12.84 3.87 -9.87
C GLU A 91 12.88 2.53 -10.62
N MET A 92 12.03 1.57 -10.26
CA MET A 92 11.95 0.30 -10.96
C MET A 92 11.33 0.43 -12.34
N ASN A 93 10.61 1.51 -12.70
CA ASN A 93 10.04 1.70 -14.03
C ASN A 93 9.21 0.51 -14.54
N PHE A 94 8.14 0.15 -13.81
CA PHE A 94 7.13 -0.79 -14.32
C PHE A 94 6.44 -0.19 -15.55
N GLU A 95 5.86 -1.04 -16.42
CA GLU A 95 5.03 -0.57 -17.55
C GLU A 95 3.83 0.23 -17.04
N ARG A 96 3.29 -0.19 -15.89
CA ARG A 96 2.28 0.55 -15.14
C ARG A 96 2.54 0.43 -13.64
N LEU A 97 2.54 1.55 -12.94
CA LEU A 97 2.68 1.65 -11.49
C LEU A 97 1.52 2.43 -10.90
N SER A 98 0.77 1.81 -9.98
CA SER A 98 -0.36 2.44 -9.29
C SER A 98 -0.10 2.48 -7.79
N ILE A 99 0.06 3.69 -7.24
CA ILE A 99 0.31 3.88 -5.81
C ILE A 99 -0.99 4.36 -5.15
N PHE A 100 -1.43 3.64 -4.13
CA PHE A 100 -2.63 3.96 -3.36
C PHE A 100 -2.24 4.47 -1.97
N ARG A 101 -2.72 5.67 -1.64
CA ARG A 101 -2.59 6.32 -0.33
C ARG A 101 -3.96 6.42 0.35
N PRO A 102 -4.52 5.29 0.82
CA PRO A 102 -5.81 5.29 1.52
C PRO A 102 -5.70 6.00 2.87
N GLY A 103 -6.82 6.58 3.31
CA GLY A 103 -6.99 6.97 4.70
C GLY A 103 -7.09 5.75 5.62
N LEU A 104 -7.60 5.97 6.83
CA LEU A 104 -7.92 4.90 7.77
C LEU A 104 -8.91 3.92 7.14
N ILE A 105 -8.49 2.66 6.97
CA ILE A 105 -9.33 1.62 6.40
C ILE A 105 -10.32 1.15 7.48
N LEU A 106 -11.62 1.30 7.20
CA LEU A 106 -12.71 0.90 8.08
C LEU A 106 -13.22 -0.48 7.63
N GLY A 107 -13.01 -1.51 8.44
CA GLY A 107 -13.45 -2.87 8.14
C GLY A 107 -13.81 -3.66 9.40
N ASN A 108 -14.52 -4.77 9.22
CA ASN A 108 -15.04 -5.62 10.31
C ASN A 108 -13.99 -6.53 10.97
N ARG A 109 -12.70 -6.23 10.86
CA ARG A 109 -11.65 -7.03 11.49
C ARG A 109 -11.54 -6.67 12.98
N GLU A 110 -11.58 -7.69 13.83
CA GLU A 110 -11.25 -7.61 15.26
C GLU A 110 -9.79 -7.20 15.53
N GLN A 111 -8.95 -7.11 14.49
CA GLN A 111 -7.64 -6.48 14.56
C GLN A 111 -7.79 -4.97 14.71
N THR A 112 -8.18 -4.58 15.92
CA THR A 112 -7.99 -3.25 16.47
C THR A 112 -6.51 -2.94 16.28
N PHE A 113 -6.23 -1.96 15.44
CA PHE A 113 -4.88 -1.44 15.28
C PHE A 113 -4.38 -1.09 16.68
N ALA A 114 -3.21 -1.55 17.13
CA ALA A 114 -2.66 -1.07 18.41
C ALA A 114 -2.35 0.45 18.39
N ALA A 115 -2.48 1.10 17.23
CA ALA A 115 -2.49 2.55 17.05
C ALA A 115 -3.88 3.21 17.20
N ASP A 116 -4.95 2.42 17.38
CA ASP A 116 -6.35 2.88 17.34
C ASP A 116 -6.73 3.76 18.52
N THR A 117 -6.23 3.54 19.74
CA THR A 117 -6.79 4.26 20.89
C THR A 117 -6.44 5.74 20.84
N PHE A 118 -5.21 6.09 20.46
CA PHE A 118 -4.77 7.49 20.43
C PHE A 118 -5.28 8.21 19.17
N SER A 119 -5.23 7.56 18.00
CA SER A 119 -5.69 8.14 16.74
C SER A 119 -7.22 8.25 16.66
N LYS A 120 -7.98 7.25 17.12
CA LYS A 120 -9.45 7.32 17.15
C LYS A 120 -9.94 8.38 18.12
N VAL A 121 -9.33 8.56 19.30
CA VAL A 121 -9.80 9.56 20.27
C VAL A 121 -9.52 10.99 19.76
N PHE A 122 -8.34 11.23 19.20
CA PHE A 122 -7.96 12.57 18.74
C PHE A 122 -8.65 12.96 17.42
N PHE A 123 -8.80 12.02 16.47
CA PHE A 123 -9.37 12.31 15.15
C PHE A 123 -10.87 11.99 15.02
N LYS A 124 -11.52 11.41 16.03
CA LYS A 124 -12.98 11.14 16.05
C LYS A 124 -13.86 12.31 15.57
N PRO A 125 -13.70 13.54 16.07
CA PRO A 125 -14.53 14.65 15.60
C PRO A 125 -14.27 14.97 14.12
N ILE A 126 -13.02 14.88 13.66
CA ILE A 126 -12.67 15.14 12.26
C ILE A 126 -13.17 14.03 11.33
N ILE A 127 -13.09 12.77 11.76
CA ILE A 127 -13.64 11.61 11.03
C ILE A 127 -15.18 11.71 10.95
N TYR A 128 -15.84 12.17 12.01
CA TYR A 128 -17.29 12.38 12.03
C TYR A 128 -17.72 13.49 11.06
N LEU A 129 -17.01 14.63 11.06
CA LEU A 129 -17.33 15.78 10.20
C LEU A 129 -16.87 15.60 8.74
N PHE A 130 -15.79 14.86 8.51
CA PHE A 130 -15.20 14.65 7.17
C PHE A 130 -14.80 13.18 6.95
N PRO A 131 -15.78 12.25 6.83
CA PRO A 131 -15.51 10.82 6.81
C PRO A 131 -14.62 10.40 5.64
N THR A 132 -14.80 10.99 4.46
CA THR A 132 -14.00 10.68 3.26
C THR A 132 -12.63 11.36 3.24
N LEU A 133 -12.35 12.27 4.18
CA LEU A 133 -11.04 12.94 4.25
C LEU A 133 -10.00 12.02 4.87
N LEU A 134 -10.41 11.31 5.93
CA LEU A 134 -9.49 10.53 6.76
C LEU A 134 -9.74 9.03 6.73
N SER A 135 -10.81 8.55 6.11
CA SER A 135 -11.15 7.13 6.14
C SER A 135 -11.70 6.59 4.82
N ILE A 136 -11.67 5.26 4.67
CA ILE A 136 -12.24 4.54 3.54
C ILE A 136 -12.72 3.15 3.98
N PRO A 137 -13.96 2.73 3.64
CA PRO A 137 -14.40 1.36 3.87
C PRO A 137 -13.53 0.35 3.12
N ASP A 138 -13.27 -0.81 3.72
CA ASP A 138 -12.42 -1.87 3.15
C ASP A 138 -12.94 -2.38 1.79
N ASN A 139 -14.26 -2.56 1.66
CA ASN A 139 -14.91 -2.96 0.42
C ASN A 139 -14.79 -1.89 -0.69
N VAL A 140 -14.92 -0.60 -0.33
CA VAL A 140 -14.76 0.53 -1.25
C VAL A 140 -13.30 0.62 -1.72
N PHE A 141 -12.35 0.44 -0.79
CA PHE A 141 -10.93 0.43 -1.10
C PHE A 141 -10.59 -0.70 -2.08
N ALA A 142 -11.02 -1.93 -1.79
CA ALA A 142 -10.81 -3.09 -2.65
C ALA A 142 -11.45 -2.91 -4.05
N LYS A 143 -12.70 -2.41 -4.13
CA LYS A 143 -13.37 -2.13 -5.41
C LYS A 143 -12.59 -1.09 -6.23
N GLY A 144 -12.10 -0.02 -5.59
CA GLY A 144 -11.29 1.00 -6.25
C GLY A 144 -9.99 0.45 -6.84
N MET A 145 -9.30 -0.44 -6.12
CA MET A 145 -8.07 -1.09 -6.62
C MET A 145 -8.35 -2.02 -7.80
N ILE A 146 -9.43 -2.81 -7.75
CA ILE A 146 -9.81 -3.71 -8.84
C ILE A 146 -10.20 -2.90 -10.08
N ASN A 147 -11.04 -1.87 -9.91
CA ASN A 147 -11.47 -0.99 -11.01
C ASN A 147 -10.27 -0.33 -11.70
N ASN A 148 -9.25 0.07 -10.95
CA ASN A 148 -8.01 0.60 -11.53
C ASN A 148 -7.27 -0.45 -12.37
N ALA A 149 -7.12 -1.67 -11.86
CA ALA A 149 -6.35 -2.71 -12.54
C ALA A 149 -6.98 -3.17 -13.86
N VAL A 150 -8.31 -3.26 -13.94
CA VAL A 150 -9.01 -3.70 -15.15
C VAL A 150 -9.20 -2.60 -16.19
N ARG A 151 -9.11 -1.32 -15.79
CA ARG A 151 -9.25 -0.20 -16.71
C ARG A 151 -7.93 0.09 -17.41
N PRO A 152 -7.90 0.19 -18.75
CA PRO A 152 -6.75 0.70 -19.46
C PRO A 152 -6.48 2.15 -19.01
N ASN A 153 -5.24 2.46 -18.70
CA ASN A 153 -4.82 3.82 -18.42
C ASN A 153 -3.56 4.14 -19.24
N PRO A 154 -3.54 5.24 -20.01
CA PRO A 154 -2.35 5.64 -20.76
C PRO A 154 -1.20 6.13 -19.86
N GLN A 155 -1.44 6.37 -18.57
CA GLN A 155 -0.40 6.82 -17.64
C GLN A 155 0.43 5.65 -17.11
N VAL A 156 1.75 5.77 -17.26
CA VAL A 156 2.73 4.81 -16.70
C VAL A 156 2.73 4.83 -15.18
N LYS A 157 2.52 6.00 -14.57
CA LYS A 157 2.52 6.18 -13.12
C LYS A 157 1.23 6.86 -12.67
N GLU A 158 0.59 6.28 -11.68
CA GLU A 158 -0.68 6.74 -11.12
C GLU A 158 -0.54 6.86 -9.60
N LEU A 159 -1.05 7.96 -9.03
CA LEU A 159 -1.08 8.18 -7.59
C LEU A 159 -2.51 8.50 -7.14
N TYR A 160 -3.07 7.63 -6.30
CA TYR A 160 -4.44 7.74 -5.82
C TYR A 160 -4.46 8.08 -4.33
N GLU A 161 -4.71 9.35 -4.03
CA GLU A 161 -5.02 9.81 -2.68
C GLU A 161 -6.45 9.40 -2.29
N ASN A 162 -6.75 9.35 -0.99
CA ASN A 162 -8.01 8.82 -0.44
C ASN A 162 -9.28 9.27 -1.19
N LYS A 163 -9.37 10.57 -1.53
CA LYS A 163 -10.53 11.13 -2.24
C LYS A 163 -10.72 10.52 -3.64
N LEU A 164 -9.64 10.28 -4.38
CA LEU A 164 -9.71 9.68 -5.71
C LEU A 164 -10.10 8.20 -5.63
N ILE A 165 -9.65 7.50 -4.58
CA ILE A 165 -10.02 6.09 -4.38
C ILE A 165 -11.53 5.94 -4.14
N HIS A 166 -12.14 6.85 -3.36
CA HIS A 166 -13.59 6.90 -3.17
C HIS A 166 -14.37 7.18 -4.47
N GLN A 167 -13.79 7.94 -5.40
CA GLN A 167 -14.42 8.23 -6.69
C GLN A 167 -14.37 7.00 -7.61
N MET A 168 -13.21 6.36 -7.73
CA MET A 168 -13.05 5.18 -8.58
C MET A 168 -13.95 4.00 -8.19
N ALA A 169 -14.27 3.86 -6.91
CA ALA A 169 -15.15 2.80 -6.43
C ALA A 169 -16.64 3.02 -6.80
N LYS A 170 -17.03 4.25 -7.14
CA LYS A 170 -18.40 4.62 -7.53
C LYS A 170 -18.66 4.50 -9.03
N ASP A 171 -17.62 4.46 -9.83
CA ASP A 171 -17.75 4.25 -11.26
C ASP A 171 -18.06 2.76 -11.48
N ASP A 172 -19.31 2.46 -11.81
CA ASP A 172 -19.81 1.11 -12.14
C ASP A 172 -19.36 0.65 -13.53
#